data_AF-A0A373PS89-F1
#
_entry.id   AF-A0A373PS89-F1
#
_cell.length_a   1.000
_cell.length_b   1.000
_cell.length_c   1.000
_cell.angle_alpha   90.00
_cell.angle_beta   90.00
_cell.angle_gamma   90.00
#
_symmetry.space_group_name_H-M   'P 1'
#
loop_
_entity.id
_entity.type
_entity.pdbx_description
1 polymer ?
#
loop_
_entity_poly.entity_id
_entity_poly.type
_entity_poly.pdbx_seq_one_letter_code
_entity_poly.pdbx_strand_id
1 'polypeptide(L)'
;MPIGWTCTDPDKVYSLLLASYIDYSVIQFRRFGESKLTKPKELKGIKQLCSVDYIPKKNKSSLFLKENDVYVKHTDYFSPMWQPPTNDLGKPVAYYLKKYFNQTPSGEKFVYDDNWSSIVLRSEAWIKISNLKSFLLNREYSSVDIARLILDLQKKESHTPRNLTIAVDLEWERYWQRVVEGLRECIND
;
A
#
# COMPACT_ATOMS: atom_id res chain seq x y z
N MET A 1 26.19 -38.60 -19.95
CA MET A 1 25.47 -39.13 -18.76
C MET A 1 24.03 -38.70 -18.86
N PRO A 2 23.04 -39.59 -18.72
CA PRO A 2 21.67 -39.17 -18.54
C PRO A 2 21.50 -38.61 -17.12
N ILE A 3 20.94 -37.41 -17.02
CA ILE A 3 20.52 -36.81 -15.75
C ILE A 3 19.09 -37.30 -15.51
N GLY A 4 18.90 -38.12 -14.48
CA GLY A 4 17.58 -38.51 -14.01
C GLY A 4 17.04 -37.48 -13.01
N TRP A 5 15.80 -37.04 -13.20
CA TRP A 5 15.04 -36.31 -12.20
C TRP A 5 13.92 -37.23 -11.68
N THR A 6 13.69 -37.21 -10.37
CA THR A 6 12.52 -37.86 -9.77
C THR A 6 11.58 -36.75 -9.30
N CYS A 7 10.31 -36.82 -9.71
CA CYS A 7 9.28 -36.03 -9.06
C CYS A 7 9.27 -36.45 -7.59
N THR A 8 9.63 -35.53 -6.70
CA THR A 8 9.42 -35.70 -5.27
C THR A 8 7.95 -35.95 -5.00
N ASP A 9 7.67 -36.51 -3.81
CA ASP A 9 6.33 -36.79 -3.27
C ASP A 9 5.29 -35.76 -3.75
N PRO A 10 4.29 -36.18 -4.55
CA PRO A 10 3.26 -35.31 -5.08
C PRO A 10 2.58 -34.49 -3.99
N ASP A 11 2.41 -35.01 -2.77
CA ASP A 11 1.80 -34.26 -1.68
C ASP A 11 2.72 -33.15 -1.15
N LYS A 12 4.05 -33.34 -1.20
CA LYS A 12 5.02 -32.26 -0.93
C LYS A 12 5.00 -31.21 -2.03
N VAL A 13 4.97 -31.62 -3.30
CA VAL A 13 4.90 -30.70 -4.44
C VAL A 13 3.58 -29.93 -4.43
N TYR A 14 2.47 -30.61 -4.17
CA TYR A 14 1.12 -30.04 -4.09
C TYR A 14 0.97 -29.11 -2.89
N SER A 15 1.47 -29.47 -1.71
CA SER A 15 1.53 -28.57 -0.56
C SER A 15 2.47 -27.38 -0.79
N LEU A 16 3.62 -27.56 -1.42
CA LEU A 16 4.52 -26.47 -1.82
C LEU A 16 3.93 -25.55 -2.89
N LEU A 17 3.09 -26.07 -3.80
CA LEU A 17 2.47 -25.32 -4.89
C LEU A 17 1.14 -24.66 -4.49
N LEU A 18 0.33 -25.25 -3.60
CA LEU A 18 -1.00 -24.75 -3.23
C LEU A 18 -1.09 -24.16 -1.83
N ALA A 19 -0.23 -24.55 -0.88
CA ALA A 19 -0.14 -23.88 0.42
C ALA A 19 0.62 -22.54 0.34
N SER A 20 1.01 -22.12 -0.86
CA SER A 20 1.88 -20.99 -1.15
C SER A 20 1.23 -19.99 -2.12
N TYR A 21 -0.08 -19.80 -2.12
CA TYR A 21 -0.60 -18.62 -2.81
C TYR A 21 -0.67 -17.45 -1.83
N ILE A 22 0.05 -16.38 -2.18
CA ILE A 22 -0.19 -15.07 -1.58
C ILE A 22 -1.55 -14.60 -2.07
N ASP A 23 -2.34 -14.05 -1.16
CA ASP A 23 -3.60 -13.38 -1.48
C ASP A 23 -3.56 -11.94 -0.98
N TYR A 24 -4.31 -11.06 -1.63
CA TYR A 24 -4.41 -9.65 -1.28
C TYR A 24 -5.87 -9.30 -1.04
N SER A 25 -6.17 -8.66 0.09
CA SER A 25 -7.51 -8.15 0.37
C SER A 25 -7.46 -6.82 1.10
N VAL A 26 -8.43 -5.96 0.79
CA VAL A 26 -8.67 -4.74 1.56
C VAL A 26 -9.72 -5.03 2.64
N ILE A 27 -9.29 -5.09 3.91
CA ILE A 27 -10.17 -5.36 5.06
C ILE A 27 -11.09 -4.18 5.32
N GLN A 28 -10.52 -2.98 5.32
CA GLN A 28 -11.26 -1.75 5.56
C GLN A 28 -10.72 -0.67 4.64
N PHE A 29 -11.63 0.13 4.10
CA PHE A 29 -11.31 1.27 3.27
C PHE A 29 -12.14 2.45 3.75
N ARG A 30 -11.53 3.65 3.79
CA ARG A 30 -12.26 4.89 4.01
C ARG A 30 -11.86 5.94 2.98
N ARG A 31 -12.82 6.78 2.64
CA ARG A 31 -12.61 7.98 1.82
C ARG A 31 -12.42 9.21 2.69
N PHE A 32 -11.95 10.28 2.06
CA PHE A 32 -11.89 11.59 2.71
C PHE A 32 -13.28 12.02 3.20
N GLY A 33 -13.37 12.49 4.45
CA GLY A 33 -14.61 12.90 5.10
C GLY A 33 -15.29 11.83 5.94
N GLU A 34 -14.91 10.56 5.79
CA GLU A 34 -15.43 9.45 6.61
C GLU A 34 -14.69 9.31 7.94
N SER A 35 -15.30 8.60 8.89
CA SER A 35 -14.72 8.34 10.21
C SER A 35 -13.39 7.59 10.12
N LYS A 36 -12.46 7.87 11.05
CA LYS A 36 -11.15 7.23 11.03
C LYS A 36 -11.24 5.71 11.19
N LEU A 37 -10.39 4.98 10.46
CA LEU A 37 -10.32 3.53 10.54
C LEU A 37 -9.78 3.10 11.91
N THR A 38 -10.54 2.24 12.58
CA THR A 38 -10.10 1.54 13.78
C THR A 38 -9.11 0.45 13.42
N LYS A 39 -8.28 0.03 14.36
CA LYS A 39 -7.42 -1.14 14.16
C LYS A 39 -8.29 -2.41 14.06
N PRO A 40 -8.07 -3.31 13.07
CA PRO A 40 -8.79 -4.57 12.97
C PRO A 40 -8.71 -5.37 14.27
N LYS A 41 -9.83 -6.02 14.65
CA LYS A 41 -9.93 -6.83 15.88
C LYS A 41 -8.86 -7.92 15.93
N GLU A 42 -8.50 -8.46 14.78
CA GLU A 42 -7.48 -9.50 14.60
C GLU A 42 -6.08 -9.07 15.01
N LEU A 43 -5.80 -7.76 15.02
CA LEU A 43 -4.51 -7.18 15.38
C LEU A 43 -4.50 -6.62 16.81
N LYS A 44 -5.52 -6.93 17.62
CA LYS A 44 -5.56 -6.52 19.03
C LYS A 44 -4.41 -7.19 19.79
N GLY A 45 -3.59 -6.38 20.46
CA GLY A 45 -2.40 -6.85 21.19
C GLY A 45 -1.15 -7.05 20.34
N ILE A 46 -1.25 -7.03 19.00
CA ILE A 46 -0.09 -7.15 18.10
C ILE A 46 0.61 -5.79 17.99
N LYS A 47 1.90 -5.74 18.34
CA LYS A 47 2.73 -4.55 18.16
C LYS A 47 3.03 -4.30 16.69
N GLN A 48 3.26 -3.04 16.34
CA GLN A 48 3.73 -2.70 15.01
C GLN A 48 5.12 -3.30 14.81
N LEU A 49 5.36 -3.92 13.65
CA LEU A 49 6.64 -4.51 13.30
C LEU A 49 7.60 -3.41 12.82
N CYS A 50 7.23 -2.71 11.75
CA CYS A 50 8.01 -1.61 11.19
C CYS A 50 7.11 -0.61 10.44
N SER A 51 7.71 0.46 9.92
CA SER A 51 7.04 1.47 9.08
C SER A 51 7.80 1.61 7.77
N VAL A 52 7.09 1.74 6.66
CA VAL A 52 7.69 1.96 5.34
C VAL A 52 7.12 3.23 4.70
N ASP A 53 8.00 4.01 4.08
CA ASP A 53 7.63 5.24 3.38
C ASP A 53 7.00 4.92 2.01
N TYR A 54 5.75 5.34 1.82
CA TYR A 54 5.13 5.42 0.49
C TYR A 54 5.69 6.64 -0.24
N ILE A 55 5.49 7.83 0.35
CA ILE A 55 6.11 9.08 -0.07
C ILE A 55 7.17 9.45 0.97
N PRO A 56 8.46 9.54 0.57
CA PRO A 56 9.56 9.79 1.50
C PRO A 56 9.26 10.96 2.45
N LYS A 57 9.40 10.72 3.76
CA LYS A 57 9.17 11.72 4.84
C LYS A 57 7.77 12.31 4.94
N LYS A 58 6.83 11.98 4.04
CA LYS A 58 5.47 12.54 4.02
C LYS A 58 4.40 11.52 4.39
N ASN A 59 4.58 10.27 3.95
CA ASN A 59 3.60 9.21 4.18
C ASN A 59 4.30 7.92 4.60
N LYS A 60 3.96 7.47 5.80
CA LYS A 60 4.41 6.21 6.39
C LYS A 60 3.25 5.25 6.53
N SER A 61 3.44 4.05 6.02
CA SER A 61 2.53 2.93 6.22
C SER A 61 3.04 2.04 7.35
N SER A 62 2.17 1.74 8.30
CA SER A 62 2.50 0.86 9.43
C SER A 62 2.30 -0.60 9.03
N LEU A 63 3.29 -1.44 9.30
CA LEU A 63 3.28 -2.87 9.00
C LEU A 63 3.12 -3.68 10.28
N PHE A 64 2.27 -4.72 10.22
CA PHE A 64 2.03 -5.65 11.32
C PHE A 64 2.14 -7.07 10.77
N LEU A 65 2.76 -7.96 11.52
CA LEU A 65 2.87 -9.37 11.19
C LEU A 65 2.04 -10.17 12.19
N LYS A 66 1.18 -11.05 11.68
CA LYS A 66 0.42 -12.02 12.48
C LYS A 66 0.59 -13.38 11.82
N GLU A 67 1.28 -14.29 12.51
CA GLU A 67 1.58 -15.63 11.98
C GLU A 67 2.30 -15.52 10.62
N ASN A 68 1.63 -15.88 9.52
CA ASN A 68 2.15 -15.76 8.15
C ASN A 68 1.57 -14.58 7.35
N ASP A 69 0.60 -13.86 7.92
CA ASP A 69 -0.13 -12.78 7.25
C ASP A 69 0.46 -11.42 7.61
N VAL A 70 0.56 -10.56 6.59
CA VAL A 70 1.05 -9.19 6.74
C VAL A 70 -0.12 -8.22 6.61
N TYR A 71 -0.24 -7.32 7.57
CA TYR A 71 -1.25 -6.27 7.56
C TYR A 71 -0.58 -4.92 7.38
N VAL A 72 -1.08 -4.14 6.43
CA VAL A 72 -0.55 -2.83 6.08
C VAL A 72 -1.62 -1.79 6.32
N LYS A 73 -1.31 -0.80 7.16
CA LYS A 73 -2.12 0.42 7.27
C LYS A 73 -1.57 1.45 6.29
N HIS A 74 -2.24 1.63 5.16
CA HIS A 74 -1.87 2.62 4.15
C HIS A 74 -2.68 3.90 4.34
N THR A 75 -2.02 5.07 4.41
CA THR A 75 -2.72 6.34 4.72
C THR A 75 -3.02 7.21 3.49
N ASP A 76 -2.64 6.74 2.29
CA ASP A 76 -2.87 7.41 1.01
C ASP A 76 -3.17 6.38 -0.09
N TYR A 77 -4.17 5.55 0.17
CA TYR A 77 -4.53 4.44 -0.73
C TYR A 77 -5.39 4.94 -1.88
N PHE A 78 -4.78 5.13 -3.05
CA PHE A 78 -5.42 5.67 -4.26
C PHE A 78 -6.25 6.94 -4.02
N SER A 79 -5.70 7.89 -3.25
CA SER A 79 -6.40 9.12 -2.92
C SER A 79 -6.69 9.96 -4.16
N PRO A 80 -7.95 10.38 -4.38
CA PRO A 80 -8.27 11.25 -5.49
C PRO A 80 -7.74 12.66 -5.26
N MET A 81 -7.39 13.35 -6.35
CA MET A 81 -7.19 14.79 -6.33
C MET A 81 -8.55 15.48 -6.38
N TRP A 82 -8.77 16.44 -5.50
CA TRP A 82 -9.95 17.29 -5.55
C TRP A 82 -9.90 18.17 -6.80
N GLN A 83 -11.05 18.30 -7.47
CA GLN A 83 -11.20 19.13 -8.66
C GLN A 83 -12.11 20.32 -8.34
N PRO A 84 -11.71 21.55 -8.71
CA PRO A 84 -12.54 22.72 -8.51
C PRO A 84 -13.78 22.68 -9.42
N PRO A 85 -14.94 23.17 -8.93
CA PRO A 85 -16.10 23.40 -9.80
C PRO A 85 -15.78 24.37 -10.93
N THR A 86 -16.46 24.22 -12.07
CA THR A 86 -16.18 24.98 -13.32
C THR A 86 -16.09 26.49 -13.11
N ASN A 87 -16.93 27.05 -12.24
CA ASN A 87 -16.98 28.50 -11.98
C ASN A 87 -15.74 29.05 -11.24
N ASP A 88 -14.99 28.19 -10.56
CA ASP A 88 -13.82 28.58 -9.77
C ASP A 88 -12.51 28.08 -10.39
N LEU A 89 -12.51 27.57 -11.62
CA LEU A 89 -11.29 27.12 -12.30
C LEU A 89 -10.23 28.23 -12.35
N GLY A 90 -8.97 27.86 -12.16
CA GLY A 90 -7.82 28.77 -12.21
C GLY A 90 -7.60 29.62 -10.96
N LYS A 91 -8.45 29.47 -9.92
CA LYS A 91 -8.20 30.10 -8.61
C LYS A 91 -7.05 29.41 -7.86
N PRO A 92 -6.37 30.11 -6.95
CA PRO A 92 -5.27 29.54 -6.17
C PRO A 92 -5.76 28.56 -5.09
N VAL A 93 -4.87 27.71 -4.59
CA VAL A 93 -5.22 26.70 -3.58
C VAL A 93 -5.77 27.29 -2.30
N ALA A 94 -5.24 28.44 -1.87
CA ALA A 94 -5.73 29.16 -0.70
C ALA A 94 -7.22 29.51 -0.81
N TYR A 95 -7.69 29.88 -2.01
CA TYR A 95 -9.11 30.13 -2.26
C TYR A 95 -9.95 28.87 -2.05
N TYR A 96 -9.51 27.74 -2.61
CA TYR A 96 -10.24 26.48 -2.51
C TYR A 96 -10.29 25.96 -1.07
N LEU A 97 -9.16 26.00 -0.33
CA LEU A 97 -9.10 25.57 1.06
C LEU A 97 -10.07 26.39 1.95
N LYS A 98 -10.11 27.70 1.75
CA LYS A 98 -11.00 28.58 2.51
C LYS A 98 -12.47 28.36 2.16
N LYS A 99 -12.80 28.26 0.88
CA LYS A 99 -14.20 28.15 0.41
C LYS A 99 -14.81 26.77 0.63
N TYR A 100 -14.06 25.70 0.37
CA TYR A 100 -14.58 24.33 0.33
C TYR A 100 -14.21 23.47 1.54
N PHE A 101 -13.14 23.82 2.26
CA PHE A 101 -12.63 22.99 3.35
C PHE A 101 -12.58 23.71 4.70
N ASN A 102 -12.94 25.00 4.75
CA ASN A 102 -12.81 25.86 5.94
C ASN A 102 -11.41 25.78 6.57
N GLN A 103 -10.37 25.69 5.73
CA GLN A 103 -8.98 25.57 6.14
C GLN A 103 -8.16 26.74 5.60
N THR A 104 -7.10 27.09 6.33
CA THR A 104 -6.03 27.95 5.83
C THR A 104 -4.81 27.09 5.46
N PRO A 105 -4.01 27.49 4.46
CA PRO A 105 -2.78 26.79 4.13
C PRO A 105 -1.87 26.62 5.35
N SER A 106 -1.29 25.43 5.53
CA SER A 106 -0.39 25.18 6.66
C SER A 106 0.99 25.80 6.40
N GLY A 107 1.32 26.85 7.14
CA GLY A 107 2.64 27.49 7.15
C GLY A 107 2.70 28.74 6.27
N GLU A 108 2.67 29.91 6.89
CA GLU A 108 2.90 31.23 6.27
C GLU A 108 4.38 31.44 5.87
N LYS A 109 5.10 30.38 5.46
CA LYS A 109 6.51 30.48 5.13
C LYS A 109 6.73 30.09 3.68
N PHE A 110 6.97 31.13 2.88
CA PHE A 110 7.57 31.08 1.54
C PHE A 110 6.74 30.42 0.42
N VAL A 111 5.44 30.25 0.63
CA VAL A 111 4.52 29.82 -0.42
C VAL A 111 3.63 31.02 -0.73
N TYR A 112 3.85 31.62 -1.89
CA TYR A 112 3.03 32.72 -2.38
C TYR A 112 1.53 32.34 -2.36
N ASP A 113 0.66 33.30 -2.08
CA ASP A 113 -0.80 33.10 -2.02
C ASP A 113 -1.40 32.52 -3.32
N ASP A 114 -0.66 32.63 -4.43
CA ASP A 114 -0.99 32.13 -5.76
C ASP A 114 -0.52 30.69 -6.04
N ASN A 115 -0.14 29.91 -5.01
CA ASN A 115 0.31 28.53 -5.21
C ASN A 115 -0.74 27.67 -5.93
N TRP A 116 -0.35 27.14 -7.10
CA TRP A 116 -1.09 26.18 -7.92
C TRP A 116 -0.68 24.74 -7.59
N SER A 117 -0.92 24.32 -6.35
CA SER A 117 -0.74 22.92 -5.94
C SER A 117 -2.05 22.13 -6.00
N SER A 118 -1.96 20.81 -5.87
CA SER A 118 -3.13 19.93 -5.86
C SER A 118 -3.62 19.69 -4.43
N ILE A 119 -4.94 19.66 -4.24
CA ILE A 119 -5.55 19.21 -2.98
C ILE A 119 -5.80 17.70 -3.07
N VAL A 120 -5.15 16.93 -2.20
CA VAL A 120 -5.30 15.46 -2.16
C VAL A 120 -6.32 15.06 -1.10
N LEU A 121 -7.36 14.34 -1.51
CA LEU A 121 -8.41 13.83 -0.64
C LEU A 121 -7.99 12.47 -0.07
N ARG A 122 -7.25 12.50 1.05
CA ARG A 122 -6.62 11.30 1.61
C ARG A 122 -7.61 10.18 1.94
N SER A 123 -7.40 9.05 1.29
CA SER A 123 -8.09 7.79 1.56
C SER A 123 -7.16 6.85 2.33
N GLU A 124 -7.70 6.09 3.28
CA GLU A 124 -6.92 5.14 4.07
C GLU A 124 -7.45 3.73 3.87
N ALA A 125 -6.55 2.74 3.95
CA ALA A 125 -6.89 1.34 3.83
C ALA A 125 -6.15 0.49 4.86
N TRP A 126 -6.85 -0.52 5.37
CA TRP A 126 -6.26 -1.70 5.98
C TRP A 126 -6.19 -2.80 4.95
N ILE A 127 -4.96 -3.17 4.59
CA ILE A 127 -4.66 -4.19 3.60
C ILE A 127 -4.17 -5.42 4.34
N LYS A 128 -4.58 -6.60 3.89
CA LYS A 128 -4.06 -7.90 4.32
C LYS A 128 -3.45 -8.61 3.14
N ILE A 129 -2.21 -9.06 3.33
CA ILE A 129 -1.50 -9.91 2.40
C ILE A 129 -1.33 -11.26 3.08
N SER A 130 -2.14 -12.23 2.67
CA SER A 130 -2.18 -13.55 3.29
C SER A 130 -0.94 -14.35 2.89
N ASN A 131 -0.37 -15.09 3.84
CA ASN A 131 0.76 -15.99 3.61
C ASN A 131 2.04 -15.32 3.05
N LEU A 132 2.21 -14.01 3.17
CA LEU A 132 3.40 -13.32 2.66
C LEU A 132 4.68 -13.77 3.37
N LYS A 133 4.62 -14.10 4.67
CA LYS A 133 5.83 -14.46 5.44
C LYS A 133 6.57 -15.66 4.86
N SER A 134 5.86 -16.69 4.40
CA SER A 134 6.47 -17.89 3.83
C SER A 134 7.30 -17.57 2.57
N PHE A 135 6.82 -16.65 1.75
CA PHE A 135 7.52 -16.10 0.59
C PHE A 135 8.73 -15.26 0.97
N LEU A 136 8.63 -14.46 2.04
CA LEU A 136 9.75 -13.64 2.50
C LEU A 136 10.93 -14.50 2.98
N LEU A 137 10.64 -15.64 3.60
CA LEU A 137 11.63 -16.61 4.08
C LEU A 137 12.28 -17.41 2.94
N ASN A 138 11.57 -17.59 1.82
CA ASN A 138 12.16 -18.21 0.64
C ASN A 138 13.09 -17.22 -0.08
N ARG A 139 14.39 -17.52 -0.06
CA ARG A 139 15.44 -16.66 -0.65
C ARG A 139 15.53 -16.75 -2.18
N GLU A 140 14.83 -17.68 -2.81
CA GLU A 140 14.80 -17.80 -4.27
C GLU A 140 14.03 -16.64 -4.92
N TYR A 141 13.05 -16.06 -4.23
CA TYR A 141 12.29 -14.93 -4.74
C TYR A 141 13.01 -13.61 -4.44
N SER A 142 13.28 -12.80 -5.46
CA SER A 142 13.79 -11.46 -5.24
C SER A 142 12.71 -10.56 -4.61
N SER A 143 13.12 -9.48 -3.93
CA SER A 143 12.17 -8.53 -3.36
C SER A 143 11.27 -7.88 -4.44
N VAL A 144 11.82 -7.73 -5.66
CA VAL A 144 11.12 -7.20 -6.83
C VAL A 144 10.05 -8.18 -7.32
N ASP A 145 10.34 -9.47 -7.37
CA ASP A 145 9.39 -10.48 -7.84
C ASP A 145 8.17 -10.58 -6.90
N ILE A 146 8.41 -10.56 -5.59
CA ILE A 146 7.33 -10.55 -4.59
C ILE A 146 6.53 -9.24 -4.70
N ALA A 147 7.18 -8.10 -4.90
CA ALA A 147 6.51 -6.81 -5.07
C ALA A 147 5.60 -6.78 -6.31
N ARG A 148 6.06 -7.33 -7.44
CA ARG A 148 5.26 -7.47 -8.66
C ARG A 148 4.06 -8.38 -8.46
N LEU A 149 4.25 -9.50 -7.78
CA LEU A 149 3.16 -10.41 -7.44
C LEU A 149 2.09 -9.70 -6.58
N ILE A 150 2.50 -8.95 -5.55
CA ILE A 150 1.58 -8.17 -4.72
C ILE A 150 0.86 -7.10 -5.55
N LEU A 151 1.57 -6.40 -6.44
CA LEU A 151 0.97 -5.38 -7.32
C LEU A 151 -0.08 -6.00 -8.26
N ASP A 152 0.19 -7.15 -8.85
CA ASP A 152 -0.74 -7.84 -9.73
C ASP A 152 -2.00 -8.32 -8.99
N LEU A 153 -1.87 -8.71 -7.73
CA LEU A 153 -3.01 -9.02 -6.86
C LEU A 153 -3.79 -7.76 -6.48
N GLN A 154 -3.09 -6.68 -6.09
CA GLN A 154 -3.72 -5.39 -5.79
C GLN A 154 -4.55 -4.87 -6.97
N LYS A 155 -4.06 -5.00 -8.20
CA LYS A 155 -4.77 -4.58 -9.41
C LYS A 155 -6.11 -5.30 -9.63
N LYS A 156 -6.26 -6.50 -9.07
CA LYS A 156 -7.51 -7.29 -9.16
C LYS A 156 -8.53 -6.87 -8.10
N GLU A 157 -8.12 -6.15 -7.06
CA GLU A 157 -9.01 -5.71 -6.00
C GLU A 157 -10.01 -4.64 -6.45
N SER A 158 -11.22 -4.70 -5.87
CA SER A 158 -12.33 -3.80 -6.21
C SER A 158 -12.07 -2.32 -5.88
N HIS A 159 -11.20 -2.03 -4.91
CA HIS A 159 -10.86 -0.67 -4.49
C HIS A 159 -9.68 -0.08 -5.27
N THR A 160 -9.09 -0.85 -6.19
CA THR A 160 -8.02 -0.37 -7.07
C THR A 160 -8.60 0.20 -8.36
N PRO A 161 -8.20 1.41 -8.79
CA PRO A 161 -8.61 1.95 -10.08
C PRO A 161 -8.16 1.02 -11.22
N ARG A 162 -9.05 0.72 -12.18
CA ARG A 162 -8.76 -0.22 -13.27
C ARG A 162 -7.75 0.29 -14.30
N ASN A 163 -7.64 1.61 -14.46
CA ASN A 163 -6.82 2.25 -15.48
C ASN A 163 -5.73 3.11 -14.83
N LEU A 164 -4.81 2.45 -14.11
CA LEU A 164 -3.63 3.12 -13.58
C LEU A 164 -2.68 3.48 -14.74
N THR A 165 -2.01 4.62 -14.62
CA THR A 165 -0.96 4.99 -15.55
C THR A 165 0.30 4.17 -15.23
N ILE A 166 1.17 3.99 -16.23
CA ILE A 166 2.46 3.30 -16.06
C ILE A 166 3.28 3.93 -14.91
N ALA A 167 3.24 5.26 -14.79
CA ALA A 167 3.93 5.96 -13.72
C ALA A 167 3.41 5.55 -12.32
N VAL A 168 2.09 5.46 -12.15
CA VAL A 168 1.47 5.06 -10.88
C VAL A 168 1.80 3.60 -10.56
N ASP A 169 1.78 2.72 -11.56
CA ASP A 169 2.17 1.31 -11.39
C ASP A 169 3.60 1.18 -10.86
N LEU A 170 4.56 1.92 -11.44
CA LEU A 170 5.96 1.91 -11.01
C LEU A 170 6.15 2.46 -9.59
N GLU A 171 5.36 3.45 -9.17
CA GLU A 171 5.37 3.96 -7.79
C GLU A 171 4.89 2.90 -6.80
N TRP A 172 3.82 2.17 -7.14
CA TRP A 172 3.33 1.07 -6.31
C TRP A 172 4.29 -0.13 -6.28
N GLU A 173 4.90 -0.50 -7.41
CA GLU A 173 5.93 -1.55 -7.45
C GLU A 173 7.09 -1.22 -6.50
N ARG A 174 7.61 0.00 -6.57
CA ARG A 174 8.69 0.47 -5.67
C ARG A 174 8.25 0.49 -4.22
N TYR A 175 7.01 0.89 -3.95
CA TYR A 175 6.46 0.86 -2.59
C TYR A 175 6.42 -0.57 -2.04
N TRP A 176 5.87 -1.52 -2.79
CA TRP A 176 5.83 -2.91 -2.37
C TRP A 176 7.21 -3.53 -2.21
N GLN A 177 8.15 -3.16 -3.06
CA GLN A 177 9.54 -3.58 -2.91
C GLN A 177 10.10 -3.13 -1.55
N ARG A 178 9.90 -1.86 -1.16
CA ARG A 178 10.32 -1.37 0.17
C ARG A 178 9.59 -2.08 1.31
N VAL A 179 8.31 -2.43 1.13
CA VAL A 179 7.56 -3.21 2.12
C VAL A 179 8.20 -4.59 2.30
N VAL A 180 8.51 -5.28 1.20
CA VAL A 180 9.15 -6.60 1.23
C VAL A 180 10.54 -6.54 1.87
N GLU A 181 11.35 -5.55 1.50
CA GLU A 181 12.69 -5.33 2.07
C GLU A 181 12.61 -5.03 3.57
N GLY A 182 11.77 -4.09 3.98
CA GLY A 182 11.59 -3.75 5.40
C GLY A 182 11.04 -4.90 6.23
N LEU A 183 10.21 -5.78 5.66
CA LEU A 183 9.75 -6.99 6.35
C LEU A 183 10.87 -8.03 6.47
N ARG A 184 11.70 -8.20 5.44
CA ARG A 184 12.85 -9.13 5.47
C ARG A 184 13.87 -8.73 6.53
N GLU A 185 14.16 -7.44 6.66
CA GLU A 185 15.03 -6.93 7.71
C GLU A 185 14.48 -7.30 9.09
N CYS A 186 13.22 -6.98 9.37
CA CYS A 186 12.62 -7.22 10.69
C CYS A 186 12.32 -8.69 11.03
N ILE A 187 12.30 -9.62 10.05
CA ILE A 187 12.07 -11.06 10.29
C ILE A 187 13.39 -11.80 10.52
N ASN A 188 14.49 -11.31 9.95
CA ASN A 188 15.81 -11.91 10.13
C ASN A 188 16.55 -11.42 11.39
N ASP A 189 16.06 -10.35 12.03
CA ASP A 189 16.48 -9.86 13.35
C ASP A 189 15.79 -10.64 14.49
#